data_AF-A0A523PBH3-F1
#
_entry.id   AF-A0A523PBH3-F1
#
_cell.length_a   1.000
_cell.length_b   1.000
_cell.length_c   1.000
_cell.angle_alpha   90.00
_cell.angle_beta   90.00
_cell.angle_gamma   90.00
#
_symmetry.space_group_name_H-M   'P 1'
#
loop_
_entity.id
_entity.type
_entity.pdbx_description
1 polymer ?
#
loop_
_entity_poly.entity_id
_entity_poly.type
_entity_poly.pdbx_seq_one_letter_code
_entity_poly.pdbx_strand_id
1 'polypeptide(L)'
;MTLRPALRAIAFAASFAIPIAVSAALPGDPATDIRDLRDATVLTLDGRERTLADYLDGSALVVAYTGVGCPISSKYAPRLSRLSEQFADKHVRFLGINASPQDTREAIAKECEELGLGFEVVKDFRQELTRRLDAKTTTEVFLFDAGGILRYRGAVDDQYTLGASRPRPVHNFLADALAAVTAGEAPPEATTAAPGCLLTRLPEAELPEAVTWSRDIAPIIQENCEVCHRPGQVGPFALQTYEQARGWAEMIGSVVAEGRMPPWNADEEFRGIFTNERRLEDGEKAKLLRWIADGMPRGNPDEDPEPKTWFEGWTIGEPDVVFSMERRWAAGGEPADALPEAGFEVPREGVVDYQYFEVQTDFPEDRWIQAIETRPGAADVVHHVLILLEDPKTGARTDFRSYLAVAVPGDTSTTYPEGYGKRLPAGANLVFQIHYTPNGKQRFDRSSVAMIFCDETPLLEVVTDAILNQKFKIPPGAENYEVRQVHTFAEETAVIALFPHMHTRGKDFRYVAHYPDGESEDLLFSHYDFNWQEAYVFGDPMVLPRGTRLEVIGHFDNSADNPNNPDPEAWVTWGDQTFEEMFIGYFDWVRFIE
;
A
#
# COMPACT_ATOMS: atom_id res chain seq x y z
N MET A 1 -2.74 -9.18 -89.16
CA MET A 1 -3.01 -8.84 -87.75
C MET A 1 -1.70 -8.87 -86.98
N THR A 2 -1.25 -7.67 -86.59
CA THR A 2 -0.71 -7.34 -85.25
C THR A 2 0.61 -7.99 -84.82
N LEU A 3 1.64 -7.33 -84.31
CA LEU A 3 2.04 -5.93 -84.11
C LEU A 3 3.47 -6.07 -83.52
N ARG A 4 4.49 -5.38 -84.07
CA ARG A 4 5.83 -5.26 -83.45
C ARG A 4 5.80 -4.18 -82.35
N PRO A 5 6.58 -4.32 -81.27
CA PRO A 5 7.53 -3.26 -80.89
C PRO A 5 8.88 -3.84 -80.38
N ALA A 6 10.06 -3.38 -80.80
CA ALA A 6 10.72 -2.07 -80.65
C ALA A 6 11.37 -1.86 -79.26
N LEU A 7 12.71 -1.93 -79.25
CA LEU A 7 13.62 -1.60 -78.13
C LEU A 7 13.36 -0.19 -77.58
N ARG A 8 13.48 -0.04 -76.25
CA ARG A 8 13.91 1.22 -75.63
C ARG A 8 14.88 0.96 -74.47
N ALA A 9 16.02 1.61 -74.58
CA ALA A 9 17.06 1.72 -73.56
C ALA A 9 16.54 2.46 -72.32
N ILE A 10 16.89 1.96 -71.14
CA ILE A 10 16.64 2.63 -69.87
C ILE A 10 17.94 3.32 -69.47
N ALA A 11 17.89 4.65 -69.44
CA ALA A 11 18.96 5.52 -68.98
C ALA A 11 19.01 5.54 -67.44
N PHE A 12 20.20 5.37 -66.88
CA PHE A 12 20.50 5.59 -65.47
C PHE A 12 20.59 7.10 -65.23
N ALA A 13 19.62 7.69 -64.52
CA ALA A 13 19.70 9.05 -64.02
C ALA A 13 20.13 9.01 -62.54
N ALA A 14 21.37 9.42 -62.27
CA ALA A 14 21.87 9.62 -60.92
C ALA A 14 21.21 10.88 -60.32
N SER A 15 20.31 10.69 -59.35
CA SER A 15 19.87 11.78 -58.47
C SER A 15 20.88 11.94 -57.34
N PHE A 16 21.56 13.08 -57.31
CA PHE A 16 22.28 13.56 -56.13
C PHE A 16 21.26 13.90 -55.04
N ALA A 17 21.14 13.03 -54.03
CA ALA A 17 20.48 13.38 -52.78
C ALA A 17 21.43 14.29 -51.99
N ILE A 18 21.03 15.56 -51.83
CA ILE A 18 21.60 16.46 -50.83
C ILE A 18 21.13 15.93 -49.47
N PRO A 19 22.03 15.57 -48.53
CA PRO A 19 21.58 15.21 -47.19
C PRO A 19 21.15 16.50 -46.50
N ILE A 20 19.84 16.71 -46.37
CA ILE A 20 19.31 17.61 -45.36
C ILE A 20 19.60 16.93 -44.03
N ALA A 21 20.66 17.37 -43.35
CA ALA A 21 20.89 17.02 -41.97
C ALA A 21 19.79 17.67 -41.12
N VAL A 22 18.70 16.95 -40.90
CA VAL A 22 17.82 17.21 -39.77
C VAL A 22 18.59 16.76 -38.54
N SER A 23 19.19 17.72 -37.85
CA SER A 23 19.76 17.51 -36.53
C SER A 23 18.62 17.23 -35.57
N ALA A 24 18.30 15.95 -35.37
CA ALA A 24 17.55 15.53 -34.20
C ALA A 24 18.49 15.74 -32.99
N ALA A 25 18.18 16.72 -32.16
CA ALA A 25 18.85 16.91 -30.89
C ALA A 25 18.73 15.60 -30.08
N LEU A 26 19.86 15.08 -29.61
CA LEU A 26 19.89 13.98 -28.67
C LEU A 26 19.29 14.46 -27.33
N PRO A 27 18.61 13.60 -26.56
CA PRO A 27 18.16 13.95 -25.21
C PRO A 27 19.37 14.37 -24.35
N GLY A 28 19.35 15.60 -23.84
CA GLY A 28 20.46 16.21 -23.09
C GLY A 28 21.16 17.41 -23.76
N ASP A 29 20.49 18.11 -24.69
CA ASP A 29 20.99 19.37 -25.24
C ASP A 29 21.09 20.46 -24.12
N PRO A 30 22.19 21.23 -24.01
CA PRO A 30 22.30 22.43 -23.17
C PRO A 30 21.23 23.52 -23.41
N ALA A 31 20.27 23.27 -24.31
CA ALA A 31 19.07 24.08 -24.51
C ALA A 31 17.92 23.79 -23.52
N THR A 32 18.10 22.91 -22.52
CA THR A 32 17.06 22.62 -21.52
C THR A 32 16.81 23.84 -20.62
N ASP A 33 15.58 24.34 -20.60
CA ASP A 33 15.13 25.43 -19.73
C ASP A 33 14.31 24.87 -18.56
N ILE A 34 14.78 25.05 -17.33
CA ILE A 34 14.06 24.55 -16.13
C ILE A 34 12.70 25.21 -15.94
N ARG A 35 12.46 26.38 -16.56
CA ARG A 35 11.16 27.06 -16.52
C ARG A 35 10.10 26.32 -17.32
N ASP A 36 10.50 25.51 -18.31
CA ASP A 36 9.56 24.63 -19.00
C ASP A 36 9.10 23.51 -18.06
N LEU A 37 9.88 23.18 -17.03
CA LEU A 37 9.59 22.16 -16.02
C LEU A 37 8.91 22.72 -14.76
N ARG A 38 8.49 23.99 -14.78
CA ARG A 38 7.95 24.70 -13.60
C ARG A 38 6.72 24.04 -12.98
N ASP A 39 5.96 23.30 -13.77
CA ASP A 39 4.75 22.58 -13.40
C ASP A 39 5.03 21.19 -12.81
N ALA A 40 6.27 20.69 -12.89
CA ALA A 40 6.63 19.39 -12.36
C ALA A 40 6.38 19.33 -10.85
N THR A 41 5.67 18.29 -10.42
CA THR A 41 5.27 18.10 -9.02
C THR A 41 6.32 17.32 -8.24
N VAL A 42 6.59 17.77 -7.01
CA VAL A 42 7.50 17.12 -6.06
C VAL A 42 6.87 17.14 -4.67
N LEU A 43 7.21 16.16 -3.84
CA LEU A 43 6.69 16.04 -2.48
C LEU A 43 7.80 16.38 -1.49
N THR A 44 7.55 17.35 -0.60
CA THR A 44 8.47 17.63 0.51
C THR A 44 8.47 16.48 1.51
N LEU A 45 9.51 16.37 2.35
CA LEU A 45 9.62 15.24 3.28
C LEU A 45 8.53 15.25 4.37
N ASP A 46 7.99 16.43 4.70
CA ASP A 46 6.80 16.59 5.56
C ASP A 46 5.46 16.36 4.83
N GLY A 47 5.48 15.99 3.55
CA GLY A 47 4.32 15.49 2.81
C GLY A 47 3.51 16.55 2.08
N ARG A 48 4.05 17.75 1.90
CA ARG A 48 3.38 18.82 1.16
C ARG A 48 3.76 18.72 -0.31
N GLU A 49 2.76 18.73 -1.17
CA GLU A 49 3.01 18.83 -2.61
C GLU A 49 3.51 20.25 -2.94
N ARG A 50 4.50 20.32 -3.81
CA ARG A 50 5.11 21.55 -4.34
C ARG A 50 5.29 21.39 -5.84
N THR A 51 5.44 22.51 -6.51
CA THR A 51 5.83 22.56 -7.92
C THR A 51 7.27 23.03 -8.03
N LEU A 52 7.95 22.72 -9.14
CA LEU A 52 9.30 23.23 -9.36
C LEU A 52 9.33 24.77 -9.40
N ALA A 53 8.22 25.42 -9.79
CA ALA A 53 8.07 26.88 -9.75
C ALA A 53 8.36 27.48 -8.37
N ASP A 54 8.06 26.77 -7.27
CA ASP A 54 8.30 27.22 -5.89
C ASP A 54 9.81 27.37 -5.57
N TYR A 55 10.66 26.79 -6.41
CA TYR A 55 12.12 26.84 -6.30
C TYR A 55 12.77 27.79 -7.31
N LEU A 56 12.00 28.37 -8.22
CA LEU A 56 12.47 29.28 -9.27
C LEU A 56 12.26 30.75 -8.87
N ASP A 57 13.15 31.28 -8.04
CA ASP A 57 13.11 32.68 -7.56
C ASP A 57 14.01 33.64 -8.37
N GLY A 58 14.57 33.17 -9.48
CA GLY A 58 15.55 33.90 -10.30
C GLY A 58 17.00 33.70 -9.86
N SER A 59 17.26 32.90 -8.82
CA SER A 59 18.59 32.39 -8.50
C SER A 59 19.02 31.31 -9.51
N ALA A 60 20.34 31.10 -9.64
CA ALA A 60 20.83 29.87 -10.26
C ALA A 60 20.41 28.68 -9.39
N LEU A 61 20.06 27.55 -9.99
CA LEU A 61 19.54 26.38 -9.29
C LEU A 61 20.38 25.14 -9.60
N VAL A 62 20.87 24.49 -8.56
CA VAL A 62 21.44 23.15 -8.63
C VAL A 62 20.38 22.13 -8.23
N VAL A 63 20.03 21.25 -9.15
CA VAL A 63 19.21 20.06 -8.90
C VAL A 63 20.17 18.87 -8.73
N ALA A 64 20.23 18.30 -7.53
CA ALA A 64 21.15 17.21 -7.20
C ALA A 64 20.39 15.92 -6.87
N TYR A 65 20.58 14.86 -7.65
CA TYR A 65 19.98 13.57 -7.34
C TYR A 65 20.66 12.91 -6.14
N THR A 66 19.85 12.24 -5.33
CA THR A 66 20.25 11.49 -4.14
C THR A 66 19.54 10.14 -4.10
N GLY A 67 19.99 9.22 -3.25
CA GLY A 67 19.35 7.92 -3.09
C GLY A 67 19.78 7.24 -1.80
N VAL A 68 18.80 6.69 -1.07
CA VAL A 68 19.01 6.08 0.24
C VAL A 68 19.89 4.84 0.11
N GLY A 69 20.94 4.80 0.94
CA GLY A 69 21.87 3.67 0.97
C GLY A 69 22.80 3.59 -0.25
N CYS A 70 22.77 4.56 -1.17
CA CYS A 70 23.73 4.64 -2.28
C CYS A 70 25.12 5.05 -1.76
N PRO A 71 26.15 4.18 -1.77
CA PRO A 71 27.43 4.48 -1.12
C PRO A 71 28.18 5.66 -1.75
N ILE A 72 27.86 6.02 -3.00
CA ILE A 72 28.48 7.16 -3.68
C ILE A 72 27.72 8.44 -3.36
N SER A 73 26.38 8.39 -3.33
CA SER A 73 25.54 9.53 -2.96
C SER A 73 25.87 10.01 -1.55
N SER A 74 25.95 9.09 -0.58
CA SER A 74 26.32 9.43 0.81
C SER A 74 27.72 10.04 0.93
N LYS A 75 28.67 9.67 0.05
CA LYS A 75 30.02 10.27 0.03
C LYS A 75 30.05 11.67 -0.57
N TYR A 76 29.12 12.00 -1.47
CA TYR A 76 29.02 13.33 -2.05
C TYR A 76 28.19 14.30 -1.20
N ALA A 77 27.30 13.82 -0.34
CA ALA A 77 26.46 14.64 0.52
C ALA A 77 27.22 15.77 1.27
N PRO A 78 28.34 15.51 1.99
CA PRO A 78 29.09 16.58 2.65
C PRO A 78 29.70 17.60 1.68
N ARG A 79 30.01 17.19 0.44
CA ARG A 79 30.58 18.09 -0.58
C ARG A 79 29.50 18.97 -1.19
N LEU A 80 28.33 18.42 -1.47
CA LEU A 80 27.17 19.18 -1.94
C LEU A 80 26.76 20.22 -0.90
N SER A 81 26.72 19.86 0.40
CA SER A 81 26.41 20.81 1.48
C SER A 81 27.43 21.95 1.57
N ARG A 82 28.73 21.65 1.46
CA ARG A 82 29.75 22.72 1.43
C ARG A 82 29.62 23.63 0.22
N LEU A 83 29.26 23.09 -0.94
CA LEU A 83 29.03 23.89 -2.15
C LEU A 83 27.78 24.76 -2.01
N SER A 84 26.69 24.25 -1.43
CA SER A 84 25.49 25.05 -1.19
C SER A 84 25.78 26.21 -0.25
N GLU A 85 26.55 25.98 0.83
CA GLU A 85 26.99 27.05 1.74
C GLU A 85 27.92 28.06 1.04
N GLN A 86 28.92 27.58 0.30
CA GLN A 86 29.92 28.43 -0.37
C GLN A 86 29.30 29.38 -1.42
N PHE A 87 28.22 28.95 -2.08
CA PHE A 87 27.58 29.70 -3.15
C PHE A 87 26.25 30.36 -2.76
N ALA A 88 25.82 30.23 -1.50
CA ALA A 88 24.58 30.86 -0.99
C ALA A 88 24.59 32.39 -1.20
N ASP A 89 25.69 33.07 -0.87
CA ASP A 89 25.86 34.52 -1.04
C ASP A 89 25.98 34.97 -2.51
N LYS A 90 26.04 34.02 -3.45
CA LYS A 90 26.14 34.27 -4.90
C LYS A 90 24.83 34.00 -5.63
N HIS A 91 23.70 33.98 -4.93
CA HIS A 91 22.37 33.68 -5.49
C HIS A 91 22.34 32.32 -6.21
N VAL A 92 22.88 31.29 -5.56
CA VAL A 92 22.75 29.89 -6.00
C VAL A 92 21.96 29.12 -4.96
N ARG A 93 20.90 28.43 -5.40
CA ARG A 93 20.10 27.53 -4.58
C ARG A 93 20.41 26.08 -4.92
N PHE A 94 20.30 25.20 -3.93
CA PHE A 94 20.42 23.75 -4.11
C PHE A 94 19.07 23.11 -3.76
N LEU A 95 18.68 22.11 -4.55
CA LEU A 95 17.52 21.26 -4.33
C LEU A 95 17.93 19.81 -4.55
N GLY A 96 17.77 18.99 -3.52
CA GLY A 96 17.97 17.55 -3.62
C GLY A 96 16.74 16.85 -4.17
N ILE A 97 16.92 15.90 -5.08
CA ILE A 97 15.84 15.07 -5.62
C ILE A 97 16.11 13.62 -5.26
N ASN A 98 15.17 12.97 -4.60
CA ASN A 98 15.15 11.51 -4.48
C ASN A 98 14.02 10.95 -5.36
N ALA A 99 14.36 10.11 -6.33
CA ALA A 99 13.43 9.54 -7.31
C ALA A 99 13.30 8.00 -7.22
N SER A 100 14.02 7.38 -6.29
CA SER A 100 14.06 5.92 -6.12
C SER A 100 12.73 5.40 -5.57
N PRO A 101 11.95 4.56 -6.26
CA PRO A 101 10.61 4.15 -5.81
C PRO A 101 10.58 3.55 -4.39
N GLN A 102 11.63 2.81 -4.02
CA GLN A 102 11.76 2.13 -2.74
C GLN A 102 12.11 3.04 -1.54
N ASP A 103 12.52 4.29 -1.76
CA ASP A 103 12.95 5.18 -0.68
C ASP A 103 11.74 5.94 -0.10
N THR A 104 11.36 5.68 1.16
CA THR A 104 10.29 6.42 1.85
C THR A 104 10.72 7.83 2.27
N ARG A 105 9.77 8.75 2.52
CA ARG A 105 10.11 10.12 2.95
C ARG A 105 10.84 10.13 4.29
N GLU A 106 10.46 9.23 5.18
CA GLU A 106 11.03 9.05 6.51
C GLU A 106 12.47 8.54 6.39
N ALA A 107 12.73 7.57 5.51
CA ALA A 107 14.08 7.09 5.23
C ALA A 107 14.97 8.18 4.63
N ILE A 108 14.43 8.98 3.71
CA ILE A 108 15.14 10.13 3.11
C ILE A 108 15.46 11.18 4.17
N ALA A 109 14.48 11.53 5.02
CA ALA A 109 14.66 12.52 6.08
C ALA A 109 15.75 12.09 7.07
N LYS A 110 15.71 10.81 7.49
CA LYS A 110 16.73 10.22 8.36
C LYS A 110 18.12 10.26 7.73
N GLU A 111 18.26 9.87 6.47
CA GLU A 111 19.57 9.92 5.80
C GLU A 111 20.08 11.37 5.63
N CYS A 112 19.19 12.32 5.33
CA CYS A 112 19.55 13.73 5.24
C CYS A 112 20.07 14.28 6.58
N GLU A 113 19.44 13.89 7.69
CA GLU A 113 19.88 14.25 9.04
C GLU A 113 21.23 13.59 9.38
N GLU A 114 21.36 12.28 9.16
CA GLU A 114 22.60 11.53 9.43
C GLU A 114 23.81 12.07 8.63
N LEU A 115 23.58 12.48 7.38
CA LEU A 115 24.63 13.03 6.51
C LEU A 115 24.85 14.54 6.68
N GLY A 116 23.98 15.23 7.43
CA GLY A 116 24.03 16.67 7.62
C GLY A 116 23.87 17.46 6.32
N LEU A 117 22.88 17.11 5.49
CA LEU A 117 22.65 17.77 4.22
C LEU A 117 22.07 19.19 4.42
N GLY A 118 22.82 20.23 4.05
CA GLY A 118 22.48 21.63 4.30
C GLY A 118 21.49 22.28 3.32
N PHE A 119 20.72 21.51 2.56
CA PHE A 119 19.71 22.01 1.63
C PHE A 119 18.51 21.07 1.56
N GLU A 120 17.37 21.60 1.12
CA GLU A 120 16.10 20.87 1.05
C GLU A 120 16.18 19.70 0.05
N VAL A 121 15.66 18.55 0.46
CA VAL A 121 15.49 17.37 -0.39
C VAL A 121 14.00 17.11 -0.56
N VAL A 122 13.57 16.82 -1.78
CA VAL A 122 12.20 16.45 -2.11
C VAL A 122 12.15 15.11 -2.81
N LYS A 123 10.99 14.47 -2.72
CA LYS A 123 10.67 13.22 -3.40
C LYS A 123 10.04 13.52 -4.76
N ASP A 124 10.63 13.02 -5.83
CA ASP A 124 10.02 12.97 -7.17
C ASP A 124 9.27 11.64 -7.34
N PHE A 125 8.12 11.53 -6.64
CA PHE A 125 7.36 10.29 -6.53
C PHE A 125 6.89 9.75 -7.90
N ARG A 126 6.51 10.64 -8.82
CA ARG A 126 6.03 10.29 -10.17
C ARG A 126 7.14 10.25 -11.23
N GLN A 127 8.39 10.46 -10.83
CA GLN A 127 9.57 10.56 -11.70
C GLN A 127 9.39 11.55 -12.86
N GLU A 128 8.60 12.61 -12.66
CA GLU A 128 8.30 13.56 -13.73
C GLU A 128 9.54 14.38 -14.05
N LEU A 129 10.16 14.96 -13.02
CA LEU A 129 11.39 15.73 -13.15
C LEU A 129 12.55 14.83 -13.62
N THR A 130 12.62 13.62 -13.08
CA THR A 130 13.60 12.58 -13.45
C THR A 130 13.51 12.22 -14.92
N ARG A 131 12.30 12.09 -15.48
CA ARG A 131 12.10 11.79 -16.91
C ARG A 131 12.43 12.99 -17.79
N ARG A 132 11.92 14.17 -17.44
CA ARG A 132 12.10 15.40 -18.24
C ARG A 132 13.55 15.88 -18.27
N LEU A 133 14.31 15.69 -17.18
CA LEU A 133 15.77 15.93 -17.14
C LEU A 133 16.60 14.76 -17.70
N ASP A 134 15.95 13.63 -17.97
CA ASP A 134 16.58 12.37 -18.32
C ASP A 134 17.67 11.92 -17.32
N ALA A 135 17.47 12.17 -16.02
CA ALA A 135 18.43 11.81 -14.98
C ALA A 135 18.65 10.28 -14.90
N LYS A 136 19.90 9.86 -14.80
CA LYS A 136 20.31 8.45 -14.91
C LYS A 136 20.76 7.84 -13.60
N THR A 137 21.35 8.65 -12.72
CA THR A 137 22.00 8.15 -11.50
C THR A 137 21.67 8.98 -10.26
N THR A 138 21.75 8.34 -9.11
CA THR A 138 21.58 8.90 -7.74
C THR A 138 22.62 9.94 -7.31
N THR A 139 23.45 10.40 -8.23
CA THR A 139 24.54 11.38 -7.98
C THR A 139 24.66 12.42 -9.10
N GLU A 140 23.75 12.36 -10.07
CA GLU A 140 23.77 13.30 -11.19
C GLU A 140 23.29 14.67 -10.73
N VAL A 141 24.04 15.70 -11.10
CA VAL A 141 23.71 17.10 -10.80
C VAL A 141 23.42 17.87 -12.07
N PHE A 142 22.51 18.83 -11.97
CA PHE A 142 22.12 19.75 -13.04
C PHE A 142 22.20 21.18 -12.49
N LEU A 143 23.00 22.02 -13.12
CA LEU A 143 23.13 23.44 -12.77
C LEU A 143 22.46 24.29 -13.84
N PHE A 144 21.44 25.03 -13.43
CA PHE A 144 20.74 26.02 -14.22
C PHE A 144 21.18 27.41 -13.79
N ASP A 145 21.35 28.34 -14.74
CA ASP A 145 21.62 29.73 -14.41
C ASP A 145 20.37 30.48 -13.94
N ALA A 146 20.53 31.75 -13.55
CA ALA A 146 19.44 32.64 -13.15
C ALA A 146 18.37 32.84 -14.26
N GLY A 147 18.75 32.59 -15.52
CA GLY A 147 17.85 32.62 -16.67
C GLY A 147 17.10 31.30 -16.88
N GLY A 148 17.30 30.30 -16.03
CA GLY A 148 16.70 28.97 -16.10
C GLY A 148 17.37 28.01 -17.09
N ILE A 149 18.48 28.41 -17.73
CA ILE A 149 19.09 27.59 -18.77
C ILE A 149 20.09 26.62 -18.17
N LEU A 150 20.05 25.35 -18.58
CA LEU A 150 21.01 24.33 -18.17
C LEU A 150 22.43 24.72 -18.64
N ARG A 151 23.34 24.87 -17.68
CA ARG A 151 24.75 25.19 -17.92
C ARG A 151 25.67 24.01 -17.69
N TYR A 152 25.33 23.14 -16.73
CA TYR A 152 26.13 21.96 -16.44
C TYR A 152 25.27 20.76 -16.05
N ARG A 153 25.67 19.57 -16.48
CA ARG A 153 25.07 18.28 -16.14
C ARG A 153 26.16 17.23 -15.90
N GLY A 154 26.09 16.46 -14.83
CA GLY A 154 26.95 15.28 -14.67
C GLY A 154 27.38 15.01 -13.24
N ALA A 155 28.66 14.66 -13.05
CA ALA A 155 29.24 14.33 -11.76
C ALA A 155 29.49 15.58 -10.88
N VAL A 156 29.63 15.38 -9.57
CA VAL A 156 30.13 16.44 -8.68
C VAL A 156 31.63 16.68 -8.93
N ASP A 157 32.42 15.60 -8.99
CA ASP A 157 33.86 15.56 -9.29
C ASP A 157 34.26 14.14 -9.74
N ASP A 158 35.56 13.91 -9.97
CA ASP A 158 36.10 12.61 -10.40
C ASP A 158 36.67 11.74 -9.26
N GLN A 159 36.35 12.04 -7.99
CA GLN A 159 36.92 11.31 -6.85
C GLN A 159 36.36 9.90 -6.70
N TYR A 160 35.06 9.70 -6.96
CA TYR A 160 34.38 8.43 -6.71
C TYR A 160 33.82 7.81 -7.99
N THR A 161 33.95 6.49 -8.10
CA THR A 161 33.28 5.68 -9.13
C THR A 161 32.65 4.45 -8.46
N LEU A 162 31.85 3.68 -9.22
CA LEU A 162 31.40 2.37 -8.78
C LEU A 162 32.62 1.48 -8.48
N GLY A 163 32.80 1.11 -7.21
CA GLY A 163 33.85 0.22 -6.74
C GLY A 163 35.25 0.80 -6.58
N ALA A 164 35.48 2.11 -6.83
CA ALA A 164 36.80 2.72 -6.64
C ALA A 164 36.72 4.17 -6.13
N SER A 165 37.79 4.62 -5.47
CA SER A 165 37.93 6.00 -5.01
C SER A 165 39.37 6.51 -5.15
N ARG A 166 39.50 7.80 -5.42
CA ARG A 166 40.76 8.53 -5.38
C ARG A 166 40.95 9.17 -4.00
N PRO A 167 42.21 9.38 -3.55
CA PRO A 167 42.47 10.13 -2.32
C PRO A 167 41.94 11.57 -2.35
N ARG A 168 41.89 12.19 -3.54
CA ARG A 168 41.35 13.53 -3.80
C ARG A 168 40.87 13.64 -5.25
N PRO A 169 39.89 14.50 -5.56
CA PRO A 169 39.52 14.79 -6.95
C PRO A 169 40.68 15.46 -7.68
N VAL A 170 40.80 15.18 -8.98
CA VAL A 170 41.64 15.92 -9.92
C VAL A 170 40.83 17.03 -10.59
N HIS A 171 39.55 16.76 -10.88
CA HIS A 171 38.62 17.70 -11.51
C HIS A 171 37.41 17.95 -10.59
N ASN A 172 37.06 19.21 -10.35
CA ASN A 172 35.92 19.57 -9.48
C ASN A 172 34.77 20.13 -10.33
N PHE A 173 34.21 19.30 -11.20
CA PHE A 173 33.31 19.72 -12.28
C PHE A 173 32.18 20.66 -11.83
N LEU A 174 31.43 20.30 -10.79
CA LEU A 174 30.32 21.14 -10.31
C LEU A 174 30.83 22.46 -9.71
N ALA A 175 31.93 22.44 -8.97
CA ALA A 175 32.50 23.65 -8.38
C ALA A 175 33.02 24.62 -9.45
N ASP A 176 33.69 24.09 -10.47
CA ASP A 176 34.20 24.86 -11.61
C ASP A 176 33.04 25.44 -12.44
N ALA A 177 31.97 24.66 -12.66
CA ALA A 177 30.76 25.12 -13.33
C ALA A 177 30.05 26.23 -12.54
N LEU A 178 29.90 26.08 -11.22
CA LEU A 178 29.33 27.09 -10.34
C LEU A 178 30.14 28.40 -10.36
N ALA A 179 31.47 28.30 -10.33
CA ALA A 179 32.35 29.46 -10.43
C ALA A 179 32.19 30.19 -11.77
N ALA A 180 32.14 29.46 -12.88
CA ALA A 180 31.93 30.03 -14.21
C ALA A 180 30.54 30.70 -14.34
N VAL A 181 29.46 29.99 -13.98
CA VAL A 181 28.09 30.51 -14.11
C VAL A 181 27.87 31.75 -13.25
N THR A 182 28.39 31.78 -12.02
CA THR A 182 28.30 32.97 -11.15
C THR A 182 29.16 34.13 -11.63
N ALA A 183 30.15 33.89 -12.49
CA ALA A 183 30.92 34.93 -13.18
C ALA A 183 30.29 35.36 -14.53
N GLY A 184 29.19 34.73 -14.96
CA GLY A 184 28.57 34.98 -16.26
C GLY A 184 29.32 34.31 -17.43
N GLU A 185 30.14 33.30 -17.14
CA GLU A 185 30.93 32.55 -18.10
C GLU A 185 30.34 31.15 -18.34
N ALA A 186 30.69 30.53 -19.47
CA ALA A 186 30.32 29.15 -19.75
C ALA A 186 31.19 28.17 -18.94
N PRO A 187 30.62 27.09 -18.36
CA PRO A 187 31.40 26.06 -17.70
C PRO A 187 32.47 25.46 -18.62
N PRO A 188 33.69 25.15 -18.10
CA PRO A 188 34.75 24.52 -18.89
C PRO A 188 34.31 23.19 -19.52
N GLU A 189 33.49 22.43 -18.79
CA GLU A 189 32.84 21.21 -19.25
C GLU A 189 31.36 21.33 -18.95
N ALA A 190 30.50 21.25 -19.98
CA ALA A 190 29.04 21.36 -19.81
C ALA A 190 28.40 20.01 -19.45
N THR A 191 29.02 18.89 -19.82
CA THR A 191 28.46 17.55 -19.61
C THR A 191 29.54 16.55 -19.19
N THR A 192 29.30 15.81 -18.11
CA THR A 192 30.14 14.67 -17.69
C THR A 192 29.28 13.44 -17.35
N ALA A 193 29.88 12.26 -17.28
CA ALA A 193 29.20 11.06 -16.78
C ALA A 193 29.15 11.08 -15.26
N ALA A 194 27.97 10.93 -14.67
CA ALA A 194 27.77 10.88 -13.23
C ALA A 194 27.92 9.44 -12.68
N PRO A 195 28.78 9.20 -11.68
CA PRO A 195 28.96 7.88 -11.09
C PRO A 195 27.98 7.63 -9.93
N GLY A 196 27.05 6.69 -10.06
CA GLY A 196 26.09 6.39 -9.00
C GLY A 196 25.31 5.11 -9.26
N CYS A 197 24.46 4.73 -8.31
CA CYS A 197 23.43 3.72 -8.57
C CYS A 197 22.48 4.25 -9.65
N LEU A 198 22.07 3.37 -10.57
CA LEU A 198 21.11 3.69 -11.61
C LEU A 198 19.75 4.02 -10.99
N LEU A 199 19.06 4.99 -11.58
CA LEU A 199 17.68 5.29 -11.23
C LEU A 199 16.74 4.33 -11.97
N THR A 200 16.00 3.51 -11.23
CA THR A 200 14.95 2.65 -11.78
C THR A 200 13.84 3.52 -12.38
N ARG A 201 13.43 3.25 -13.62
CA ARG A 201 12.35 4.00 -14.30
C ARG A 201 11.00 3.33 -14.05
N LEU A 202 10.03 4.08 -13.55
CA LEU A 202 8.64 3.64 -13.51
C LEU A 202 8.06 3.63 -14.93
N PRO A 203 7.26 2.60 -15.30
CA PRO A 203 6.56 2.58 -16.58
C PRO A 203 5.56 3.75 -16.68
N GLU A 204 5.50 4.40 -17.84
CA GLU A 204 4.55 5.48 -18.08
C GLU A 204 3.20 4.89 -18.48
N ALA A 205 2.14 5.21 -17.72
CA ALA A 205 0.79 5.00 -18.19
C ALA A 205 0.53 6.03 -19.31
N GLU A 206 0.30 5.58 -20.55
CA GLU A 206 -0.23 6.45 -21.61
C GLU A 206 -1.64 6.90 -21.22
N LEU A 207 -1.77 8.11 -20.69
CA LEU A 207 -3.05 8.69 -20.32
C LEU A 207 -3.70 9.40 -21.52
N PRO A 208 -5.05 9.39 -21.62
CA PRO A 208 -5.75 10.16 -22.63
C PRO A 208 -5.52 11.68 -22.46
N GLU A 209 -5.61 12.43 -23.56
CA GLU A 209 -5.35 13.88 -23.62
C GLU A 209 -6.23 14.71 -22.66
N ALA A 210 -7.41 14.18 -22.30
CA ALA A 210 -8.27 14.72 -21.25
C ALA A 210 -8.94 13.59 -20.45
N VAL A 211 -8.62 13.51 -19.15
CA VAL A 211 -9.27 12.60 -18.19
C VAL A 211 -10.52 13.28 -17.64
N THR A 212 -11.69 12.64 -17.72
CA THR A 212 -12.95 13.22 -17.22
C THR A 212 -13.66 12.32 -16.23
N TRP A 213 -14.57 12.89 -15.42
CA TRP A 213 -15.39 12.08 -14.52
C TRP A 213 -16.18 11.02 -15.27
N SER A 214 -16.97 11.42 -16.28
CA SER A 214 -17.92 10.53 -16.95
C SER A 214 -17.26 9.27 -17.49
N ARG A 215 -16.14 9.43 -18.20
CA ARG A 215 -15.51 8.36 -18.95
C ARG A 215 -14.47 7.60 -18.14
N ASP A 216 -13.70 8.32 -17.33
CA ASP A 216 -12.45 7.79 -16.80
C ASP A 216 -12.50 7.55 -15.28
N ILE A 217 -13.14 8.42 -14.50
CA ILE A 217 -13.09 8.36 -13.03
C ILE A 217 -14.28 7.64 -12.42
N ALA A 218 -15.49 7.87 -12.91
CA ALA A 218 -16.69 7.22 -12.38
C ALA A 218 -16.58 5.68 -12.35
N PRO A 219 -16.06 5.00 -13.39
CA PRO A 219 -15.85 3.56 -13.34
C PRO A 219 -14.85 3.13 -12.25
N ILE A 220 -13.75 3.89 -12.08
CA ILE A 220 -12.73 3.60 -11.07
C ILE A 220 -13.33 3.71 -9.66
N ILE A 221 -14.12 4.77 -9.40
CA ILE A 221 -14.79 4.99 -8.12
C ILE A 221 -15.85 3.90 -7.84
N GLN A 222 -16.65 3.53 -8.84
CA GLN A 222 -17.65 2.47 -8.71
C GLN A 222 -17.03 1.11 -8.34
N GLU A 223 -15.89 0.78 -8.94
CA GLU A 223 -15.26 -0.52 -8.74
C GLU A 223 -14.46 -0.57 -7.43
N ASN A 224 -13.67 0.47 -7.16
CA ASN A 224 -12.66 0.43 -6.09
C ASN A 224 -13.07 1.16 -4.81
N CYS A 225 -14.05 2.07 -4.86
CA CYS A 225 -14.37 2.93 -3.71
C CYS A 225 -15.80 2.73 -3.19
N GLU A 226 -16.79 2.56 -4.05
CA GLU A 226 -18.19 2.44 -3.65
C GLU A 226 -18.50 1.15 -2.85
N VAL A 227 -17.60 0.17 -2.83
CA VAL A 227 -17.70 -1.00 -1.93
C VAL A 227 -17.85 -0.55 -0.48
N CYS A 228 -17.08 0.47 -0.07
CA CYS A 228 -17.09 1.04 1.28
C CYS A 228 -17.75 2.43 1.32
N HIS A 229 -17.56 3.25 0.29
CA HIS A 229 -18.03 4.65 0.23
C HIS A 229 -19.41 4.79 -0.42
N ARG A 230 -20.40 4.12 0.17
CA ARG A 230 -21.83 4.26 -0.17
C ARG A 230 -22.69 4.25 1.10
N PRO A 231 -23.94 4.75 1.05
CA PRO A 231 -24.83 4.74 2.20
C PRO A 231 -24.98 3.35 2.83
N GLY A 232 -24.89 3.28 4.17
CA GLY A 232 -25.06 2.04 4.94
C GLY A 232 -23.83 1.13 4.98
N GLN A 233 -22.69 1.55 4.43
CA GLN A 233 -21.41 0.84 4.52
C GLN A 233 -20.44 1.57 5.47
N VAL A 234 -19.25 1.01 5.68
CA VAL A 234 -18.26 1.50 6.65
C VAL A 234 -17.65 2.86 6.31
N GLY A 235 -17.69 3.26 5.03
CA GLY A 235 -17.18 4.57 4.60
C GLY A 235 -18.02 5.71 5.20
N PRO A 236 -17.40 6.74 5.79
CA PRO A 236 -18.13 7.80 6.49
C PRO A 236 -18.90 8.76 5.57
N PHE A 237 -18.68 8.68 4.25
CA PHE A 237 -19.34 9.46 3.22
C PHE A 237 -19.48 8.65 1.92
N ALA A 238 -20.46 9.04 1.11
CA ALA A 238 -20.69 8.44 -0.21
C ALA A 238 -19.84 9.07 -1.31
N LEU A 239 -19.48 8.30 -2.34
CA LEU A 239 -18.73 8.73 -3.53
C LEU A 239 -19.44 8.42 -4.86
N GLN A 240 -20.74 8.11 -4.81
CA GLN A 240 -21.52 7.59 -5.94
C GLN A 240 -21.87 8.64 -7.01
N THR A 241 -21.61 9.92 -6.75
CA THR A 241 -21.86 11.00 -7.72
C THR A 241 -20.65 11.88 -7.92
N TYR A 242 -20.60 12.57 -9.07
CA TYR A 242 -19.55 13.54 -9.37
C TYR A 242 -19.41 14.60 -8.27
N GLU A 243 -20.52 15.18 -7.79
CA GLU A 243 -20.48 16.23 -6.78
C GLU A 243 -19.91 15.73 -5.46
N GLN A 244 -20.19 14.48 -5.12
CA GLN A 244 -19.63 13.82 -3.94
C GLN A 244 -18.13 13.63 -4.11
N ALA A 245 -17.68 12.99 -5.19
CA ALA A 245 -16.26 12.77 -5.45
C ALA A 245 -15.47 14.08 -5.57
N ARG A 246 -16.01 15.08 -6.28
CA ARG A 246 -15.42 16.42 -6.39
C ARG A 246 -15.30 17.10 -5.02
N GLY A 247 -16.29 16.93 -4.13
CA GLY A 247 -16.26 17.48 -2.79
C GLY A 247 -15.13 16.92 -1.91
N TRP A 248 -14.67 15.70 -2.20
CA TRP A 248 -13.61 14.99 -1.49
C TRP A 248 -12.31 14.86 -2.28
N ALA A 249 -12.21 15.46 -3.46
CA ALA A 249 -11.15 15.20 -4.43
C ALA A 249 -9.73 15.40 -3.89
N GLU A 250 -9.47 16.48 -3.14
CA GLU A 250 -8.17 16.71 -2.50
C GLU A 250 -7.80 15.60 -1.51
N MET A 251 -8.78 15.15 -0.71
CA MET A 251 -8.59 14.05 0.25
C MET A 251 -8.34 12.74 -0.50
N ILE A 252 -9.12 12.46 -1.54
CA ILE A 252 -8.94 11.30 -2.43
C ILE A 252 -7.52 11.33 -3.03
N GLY A 253 -7.07 12.48 -3.51
CA GLY A 253 -5.74 12.69 -4.06
C GLY A 253 -4.63 12.34 -3.06
N SER A 254 -4.72 12.84 -1.82
CA SER A 254 -3.76 12.52 -0.75
C SER A 254 -3.73 11.03 -0.44
N VAL A 255 -4.89 10.40 -0.15
CA VAL A 255 -4.91 8.99 0.25
C VAL A 255 -4.46 8.05 -0.87
N VAL A 256 -4.82 8.34 -2.12
CA VAL A 256 -4.44 7.53 -3.28
C VAL A 256 -2.95 7.73 -3.62
N ALA A 257 -2.45 8.97 -3.58
CA ALA A 257 -1.04 9.26 -3.82
C ALA A 257 -0.15 8.50 -2.80
N GLU A 258 -0.53 8.54 -1.53
CA GLU A 258 0.16 7.88 -0.42
C GLU A 258 -0.08 6.36 -0.35
N GLY A 259 -1.01 5.81 -1.14
CA GLY A 259 -1.31 4.38 -1.13
C GLY A 259 -2.11 3.89 0.08
N ARG A 260 -2.73 4.81 0.84
CA ARG A 260 -3.63 4.47 1.96
C ARG A 260 -5.00 3.97 1.51
N MET A 261 -5.38 4.25 0.26
CA MET A 261 -6.64 3.82 -0.33
C MET A 261 -6.43 3.32 -1.77
N PRO A 262 -7.12 2.25 -2.17
CA PRO A 262 -7.87 1.33 -1.31
C PRO A 262 -6.95 0.63 -0.29
N PRO A 263 -7.48 0.23 0.88
CA PRO A 263 -6.67 -0.38 1.93
C PRO A 263 -6.28 -1.80 1.51
N TRP A 264 -4.96 -1.99 1.37
CA TRP A 264 -4.34 -3.27 1.09
C TRP A 264 -2.87 -3.23 1.53
N ASN A 265 -2.56 -3.93 2.61
CA ASN A 265 -1.28 -3.76 3.30
C ASN A 265 -0.19 -4.74 2.86
N ALA A 266 -0.45 -5.68 1.94
CA ALA A 266 0.64 -6.53 1.44
C ALA A 266 1.66 -5.68 0.66
N ASP A 267 2.93 -6.04 0.77
CA ASP A 267 3.99 -5.42 0.00
C ASP A 267 3.76 -5.61 -1.52
N GLU A 268 4.29 -4.69 -2.32
CA GLU A 268 4.13 -4.70 -3.78
C GLU A 268 4.76 -5.94 -4.42
N GLU A 269 5.76 -6.57 -3.78
CA GLU A 269 6.34 -7.82 -4.27
C GLU A 269 5.32 -8.98 -4.35
N PHE A 270 4.22 -8.91 -3.60
CA PHE A 270 3.15 -9.92 -3.59
C PHE A 270 1.99 -9.62 -4.53
N ARG A 271 2.11 -8.62 -5.42
CA ARG A 271 1.03 -8.24 -6.34
C ARG A 271 0.64 -9.39 -7.28
N GLY A 272 -0.67 -9.63 -7.39
CA GLY A 272 -1.28 -10.65 -8.25
C GLY A 272 -1.25 -12.07 -7.68
N ILE A 273 -0.93 -12.24 -6.39
CA ILE A 273 -0.89 -13.55 -5.73
C ILE A 273 -2.25 -13.86 -5.07
N PHE A 274 -2.91 -12.84 -4.52
CA PHE A 274 -4.13 -13.02 -3.75
C PHE A 274 -5.38 -12.65 -4.55
N THR A 275 -6.45 -13.42 -4.37
CA THR A 275 -7.71 -13.25 -5.12
C THR A 275 -8.52 -12.04 -4.66
N ASN A 276 -8.31 -11.61 -3.43
CA ASN A 276 -9.04 -10.52 -2.79
C ASN A 276 -8.24 -9.21 -2.73
N GLU A 277 -7.21 -9.07 -3.59
CA GLU A 277 -6.41 -7.85 -3.70
C GLU A 277 -7.27 -6.62 -4.00
N ARG A 278 -7.18 -5.61 -3.12
CA ARG A 278 -7.82 -4.31 -3.31
C ARG A 278 -6.77 -3.28 -3.68
N ARG A 279 -6.54 -3.07 -4.98
CA ARG A 279 -5.54 -2.11 -5.46
C ARG A 279 -6.10 -1.30 -6.61
N LEU A 280 -5.63 -0.06 -6.74
CA LEU A 280 -5.77 0.70 -7.96
C LEU A 280 -4.63 0.31 -8.90
N GLU A 281 -4.96 -0.02 -10.14
CA GLU A 281 -3.94 -0.19 -11.16
C GLU A 281 -3.19 1.13 -11.38
N ASP A 282 -1.91 1.06 -11.79
CA ASP A 282 -1.06 2.25 -11.95
C ASP A 282 -1.69 3.30 -12.87
N GLY A 283 -2.37 2.84 -13.93
CA GLY A 283 -3.13 3.70 -14.85
C GLY A 283 -4.37 4.33 -14.22
N GLU A 284 -5.07 3.62 -13.33
CA GLU A 284 -6.25 4.13 -12.62
C GLU A 284 -5.84 5.19 -11.59
N LYS A 285 -4.79 4.91 -10.80
CA LYS A 285 -4.18 5.88 -9.89
C LYS A 285 -3.73 7.13 -10.63
N ALA A 286 -3.06 6.96 -11.77
CA ALA A 286 -2.59 8.09 -12.58
C ALA A 286 -3.78 8.91 -13.14
N LYS A 287 -4.86 8.27 -13.60
CA LYS A 287 -6.09 8.97 -14.03
C LYS A 287 -6.73 9.76 -12.90
N LEU A 288 -6.93 9.16 -11.72
CA LEU A 288 -7.51 9.84 -10.56
C LEU A 288 -6.73 11.09 -10.19
N LEU A 289 -5.41 10.97 -10.04
CA LEU A 289 -4.54 12.08 -9.69
C LEU A 289 -4.50 13.16 -10.79
N ARG A 290 -4.51 12.76 -12.06
CA ARG A 290 -4.57 13.70 -13.18
C ARG A 290 -5.89 14.46 -13.22
N TRP A 291 -7.01 13.77 -13.04
CA TRP A 291 -8.33 14.41 -13.00
C TRP A 291 -8.42 15.44 -11.89
N ILE A 292 -7.88 15.16 -10.71
CA ILE A 292 -7.83 16.11 -9.59
C ILE A 292 -6.97 17.33 -9.98
N ALA A 293 -5.76 17.11 -10.50
CA ALA A 293 -4.83 18.17 -10.90
C ALA A 293 -5.40 19.07 -12.02
N ASP A 294 -6.18 18.50 -12.94
CA ASP A 294 -6.82 19.23 -14.04
C ASP A 294 -8.10 19.99 -13.60
N GLY A 295 -8.37 20.06 -12.29
CA GLY A 295 -9.53 20.79 -11.75
C GLY A 295 -10.84 19.99 -11.82
N MET A 296 -10.74 18.66 -11.84
CA MET A 296 -11.85 17.71 -11.78
C MET A 296 -12.88 17.89 -12.93
N PRO A 297 -12.46 17.90 -14.20
CA PRO A 297 -13.38 18.09 -15.31
C PRO A 297 -14.49 17.01 -15.33
N ARG A 298 -15.75 17.46 -15.41
CA ARG A 298 -16.93 16.58 -15.37
C ARG A 298 -17.04 15.63 -16.56
N GLY A 299 -16.68 16.08 -17.76
CA GLY A 299 -17.00 15.35 -19.00
C GLY A 299 -18.46 15.47 -19.41
N ASN A 300 -18.88 14.64 -20.36
CA ASN A 300 -20.26 14.56 -20.84
C ASN A 300 -21.10 13.64 -19.94
N PRO A 301 -22.14 14.12 -19.23
CA PRO A 301 -22.96 13.27 -18.36
C PRO A 301 -23.62 12.08 -19.07
N ASP A 302 -23.82 12.14 -20.39
CA ASP A 302 -24.37 11.02 -21.18
C ASP A 302 -23.36 9.85 -21.34
N GLU A 303 -22.08 10.07 -20.99
CA GLU A 303 -21.03 9.04 -20.99
C GLU A 303 -20.78 8.44 -19.61
N ASP A 304 -21.55 8.84 -18.59
CA ASP A 304 -21.42 8.25 -17.25
C ASP A 304 -21.69 6.74 -17.31
N PRO A 305 -20.95 5.93 -16.53
CA PRO A 305 -21.32 4.53 -16.37
C PRO A 305 -22.71 4.45 -15.74
N GLU A 306 -23.47 3.42 -16.09
CA GLU A 306 -24.71 3.12 -15.39
C GLU A 306 -24.40 2.97 -13.89
N PRO A 307 -25.19 3.60 -12.98
CA PRO A 307 -24.98 3.46 -11.56
C PRO A 307 -24.99 1.99 -11.14
N LYS A 308 -23.94 1.56 -10.44
CA LYS A 308 -23.85 0.19 -9.92
C LYS A 308 -25.02 -0.07 -8.97
N THR A 309 -25.78 -1.11 -9.25
CA THR A 309 -26.81 -1.59 -8.33
C THR A 309 -26.15 -2.48 -7.29
N TRP A 310 -26.34 -2.12 -6.03
CA TRP A 310 -25.80 -2.89 -4.91
C TRP A 310 -26.84 -3.89 -4.45
N PHE A 311 -26.44 -5.16 -4.34
CA PHE A 311 -27.34 -6.21 -3.90
C PHE A 311 -27.83 -5.92 -2.47
N GLU A 312 -29.15 -5.86 -2.30
CA GLU A 312 -29.78 -5.75 -1.00
C GLU A 312 -30.08 -7.15 -0.45
N GLY A 313 -29.24 -7.60 0.49
CA GLY A 313 -29.37 -8.92 1.12
C GLY A 313 -28.00 -9.55 1.36
N TRP A 314 -27.99 -10.85 1.64
CA TRP A 314 -26.77 -11.62 1.84
C TRP A 314 -26.02 -11.81 0.52
N THR A 315 -24.77 -11.32 0.46
CA THR A 315 -23.87 -11.43 -0.70
C THR A 315 -23.57 -12.87 -1.09
N ILE A 316 -23.68 -13.80 -0.14
CA ILE A 316 -23.48 -15.23 -0.36
C ILE A 316 -24.65 -15.92 -1.09
N GLY A 317 -25.79 -15.26 -1.29
CA GLY A 317 -27.00 -15.85 -1.86
C GLY A 317 -28.13 -15.98 -0.84
N GLU A 318 -29.13 -16.84 -1.09
CA GLU A 318 -30.18 -17.14 -0.12
C GLU A 318 -29.61 -18.05 0.97
N PRO A 319 -29.52 -17.61 2.25
CA PRO A 319 -28.96 -18.45 3.30
C PRO A 319 -29.91 -19.54 3.75
N ASP A 320 -29.35 -20.69 4.12
CA ASP A 320 -30.10 -21.78 4.76
C ASP A 320 -30.47 -21.43 6.21
N VAL A 321 -29.60 -20.67 6.87
CA VAL A 321 -29.79 -20.25 8.26
C VAL A 321 -29.21 -18.86 8.51
N VAL A 322 -29.85 -18.14 9.44
CA VAL A 322 -29.38 -16.85 9.96
C VAL A 322 -29.47 -16.88 11.48
N PHE A 323 -28.36 -16.57 12.14
CA PHE A 323 -28.30 -16.36 13.58
C PHE A 323 -28.02 -14.90 13.89
N SER A 324 -28.62 -14.35 14.93
CA SER A 324 -28.39 -12.97 15.37
C SER A 324 -27.95 -12.96 16.83
N MET A 325 -27.24 -11.91 17.23
CA MET A 325 -26.89 -11.71 18.64
C MET A 325 -28.15 -11.80 19.52
N GLU A 326 -28.16 -12.72 20.50
CA GLU A 326 -29.32 -12.94 21.37
C GLU A 326 -29.06 -12.52 22.81
N ARG A 327 -27.93 -12.95 23.38
CA ARG A 327 -27.62 -12.73 24.80
C ARG A 327 -26.21 -12.23 24.94
N ARG A 328 -26.02 -11.23 25.81
CA ARG A 328 -24.66 -10.83 26.19
C ARG A 328 -24.06 -11.91 27.07
N TRP A 329 -22.77 -12.12 26.92
CA TRP A 329 -22.00 -12.93 27.84
C TRP A 329 -21.30 -12.02 28.84
N ALA A 330 -21.56 -12.21 30.14
CA ALA A 330 -20.84 -11.48 31.17
C ALA A 330 -19.47 -12.16 31.40
N ALA A 331 -18.40 -11.36 31.47
CA ALA A 331 -17.10 -11.85 31.88
C ALA A 331 -17.22 -12.51 33.28
N GLY A 332 -17.03 -13.83 33.37
CA GLY A 332 -17.17 -14.61 34.61
C GLY A 332 -18.09 -15.83 34.56
N GLY A 333 -18.77 -16.12 33.45
CA GLY A 333 -19.50 -17.38 33.27
C GLY A 333 -20.95 -17.40 33.77
N GLU A 334 -21.49 -16.25 34.20
CA GLU A 334 -22.92 -16.11 34.51
C GLU A 334 -23.67 -15.75 33.22
N PRO A 335 -24.78 -16.44 32.88
CA PRO A 335 -25.61 -16.07 31.74
C PRO A 335 -26.13 -14.63 31.92
N ALA A 336 -25.79 -13.72 31.00
CA ALA A 336 -26.36 -12.38 31.05
C ALA A 336 -27.76 -12.34 30.42
N ASP A 337 -28.47 -11.25 30.68
CA ASP A 337 -29.83 -11.02 30.18
C ASP A 337 -29.88 -11.08 28.65
N ALA A 338 -31.05 -11.49 28.12
CA ALA A 338 -31.34 -11.36 26.71
C ALA A 338 -31.19 -9.90 26.26
N LEU A 339 -30.66 -9.71 25.05
CA LEU A 339 -30.50 -8.38 24.49
C LEU A 339 -31.87 -7.73 24.24
N PRO A 340 -32.03 -6.44 24.56
CA PRO A 340 -33.21 -5.67 24.16
C PRO A 340 -33.44 -5.78 22.65
N GLU A 341 -34.69 -5.67 22.19
CA GLU A 341 -35.05 -5.77 20.77
C GLU A 341 -34.17 -4.89 19.87
N ALA A 342 -33.90 -3.66 20.30
CA ALA A 342 -33.04 -2.71 19.60
C ALA A 342 -31.59 -3.18 19.40
N GLY A 343 -31.06 -4.08 20.24
CA GLY A 343 -29.69 -4.56 20.22
C GLY A 343 -28.85 -4.08 21.40
N PHE A 344 -27.54 -4.31 21.33
CA PHE A 344 -26.55 -3.80 22.28
C PHE A 344 -26.31 -2.30 22.05
N GLU A 345 -26.36 -1.51 23.11
CA GLU A 345 -26.13 -0.07 23.04
C GLU A 345 -24.63 0.23 22.96
N VAL A 346 -24.20 0.79 21.83
CA VAL A 346 -22.84 1.31 21.66
C VAL A 346 -22.84 2.81 22.04
N PRO A 347 -22.00 3.22 23.00
CA PRO A 347 -21.94 4.61 23.43
C PRO A 347 -21.44 5.51 22.31
N ARG A 348 -21.75 6.80 22.42
CA ARG A 348 -21.31 7.83 21.47
C ARG A 348 -19.81 8.16 21.57
N GLU A 349 -19.19 7.91 22.73
CA GLU A 349 -17.82 8.29 23.05
C GLU A 349 -17.18 7.25 23.98
N GLY A 350 -15.85 7.33 24.14
CA GLY A 350 -15.09 6.46 25.03
C GLY A 350 -14.58 5.19 24.34
N VAL A 351 -14.08 4.26 25.17
CA VAL A 351 -13.59 2.95 24.76
C VAL A 351 -14.63 1.90 25.17
N VAL A 352 -14.91 0.96 24.28
CA VAL A 352 -15.80 -0.17 24.55
C VAL A 352 -14.92 -1.41 24.61
N ASP A 353 -14.82 -2.04 25.77
CA ASP A 353 -14.15 -3.32 25.90
C ASP A 353 -14.77 -4.34 24.94
N TYR A 354 -14.01 -5.35 24.52
CA TYR A 354 -14.55 -6.44 23.71
C TYR A 354 -15.84 -7.01 24.29
N GLN A 355 -16.87 -7.10 23.44
CA GLN A 355 -18.17 -7.63 23.82
C GLN A 355 -18.35 -9.03 23.25
N TYR A 356 -19.04 -9.87 24.01
CA TYR A 356 -19.30 -11.26 23.64
C TYR A 356 -20.80 -11.51 23.67
N PHE A 357 -21.32 -12.15 22.64
CA PHE A 357 -22.73 -12.50 22.55
C PHE A 357 -22.91 -13.95 22.09
N GLU A 358 -23.78 -14.68 22.74
CA GLU A 358 -23.99 -16.11 22.48
C GLU A 358 -25.33 -16.33 21.77
N VAL A 359 -25.35 -17.30 20.85
CA VAL A 359 -26.56 -17.86 20.22
C VAL A 359 -26.41 -19.37 20.06
N GLN A 360 -27.49 -20.11 20.32
CA GLN A 360 -27.52 -21.57 20.20
C GLN A 360 -27.93 -22.00 18.79
N THR A 361 -27.26 -23.01 18.22
CA THR A 361 -27.58 -23.49 16.86
C THR A 361 -28.51 -24.70 16.83
N ASP A 362 -28.53 -25.51 17.89
CA ASP A 362 -29.35 -26.73 18.07
C ASP A 362 -29.28 -27.77 16.93
N PHE A 363 -28.24 -27.74 16.09
CA PHE A 363 -28.09 -28.73 15.02
C PHE A 363 -27.84 -30.13 15.60
N PRO A 364 -28.59 -31.17 15.17
CA PRO A 364 -28.45 -32.53 15.71
C PRO A 364 -27.21 -33.28 15.20
N GLU A 365 -26.60 -32.79 14.12
CA GLU A 365 -25.45 -33.38 13.43
C GLU A 365 -24.53 -32.27 12.91
N ASP A 366 -23.28 -32.62 12.60
CA ASP A 366 -22.32 -31.68 12.03
C ASP A 366 -22.87 -31.13 10.69
N ARG A 367 -22.65 -29.83 10.47
CA ARG A 367 -22.97 -29.14 9.24
C ARG A 367 -21.69 -28.66 8.57
N TRP A 368 -21.68 -28.69 7.25
CA TRP A 368 -20.55 -28.24 6.44
C TRP A 368 -20.92 -26.94 5.75
N ILE A 369 -20.21 -25.87 6.05
CA ILE A 369 -20.49 -24.53 5.56
C ILE A 369 -19.73 -24.32 4.25
N GLN A 370 -20.48 -24.04 3.19
CA GLN A 370 -19.95 -23.65 1.87
C GLN A 370 -19.69 -22.15 1.80
N ALA A 371 -20.59 -21.34 2.37
CA ALA A 371 -20.45 -19.90 2.42
C ALA A 371 -20.97 -19.34 3.75
N ILE A 372 -20.31 -18.30 4.25
CA ILE A 372 -20.66 -17.63 5.50
C ILE A 372 -20.51 -16.12 5.34
N GLU A 373 -21.46 -15.35 5.87
CA GLU A 373 -21.41 -13.89 5.88
C GLU A 373 -21.83 -13.38 7.24
N THR A 374 -21.04 -12.46 7.80
CA THR A 374 -21.39 -11.76 9.04
C THR A 374 -21.75 -10.32 8.72
N ARG A 375 -22.96 -9.90 9.13
CA ARG A 375 -23.49 -8.56 8.91
C ARG A 375 -23.56 -7.77 10.22
N PRO A 376 -22.76 -6.70 10.35
CA PRO A 376 -22.93 -5.74 11.42
C PRO A 376 -24.30 -5.07 11.38
N GLY A 377 -25.00 -5.02 12.52
CA GLY A 377 -26.26 -4.28 12.64
C GLY A 377 -26.04 -2.75 12.66
N ALA A 378 -24.88 -2.32 13.15
CA ALA A 378 -24.40 -0.94 13.14
C ALA A 378 -22.99 -0.84 12.54
N ALA A 379 -22.88 -1.04 11.22
CA ALA A 379 -21.61 -1.08 10.48
C ALA A 379 -20.71 0.16 10.64
N ASP A 380 -21.25 1.31 11.05
CA ASP A 380 -20.48 2.53 11.28
C ASP A 380 -19.75 2.59 12.63
N VAL A 381 -20.02 1.64 13.54
CA VAL A 381 -19.37 1.52 14.87
C VAL A 381 -18.81 0.13 15.16
N VAL A 382 -19.07 -0.87 14.32
CA VAL A 382 -18.46 -2.21 14.43
C VAL A 382 -17.14 -2.21 13.67
N HIS A 383 -16.03 -2.45 14.38
CA HIS A 383 -14.71 -2.53 13.77
C HIS A 383 -14.41 -3.94 13.28
N HIS A 384 -14.67 -4.98 14.07
CA HIS A 384 -14.65 -6.36 13.57
C HIS A 384 -15.54 -7.28 14.41
N VAL A 385 -15.90 -8.42 13.81
CA VAL A 385 -16.65 -9.51 14.44
C VAL A 385 -15.91 -10.82 14.20
N LEU A 386 -15.64 -11.56 15.27
CA LEU A 386 -15.24 -12.96 15.21
C LEU A 386 -16.42 -13.84 15.63
N ILE A 387 -16.68 -14.88 14.85
CA ILE A 387 -17.62 -15.94 15.19
C ILE A 387 -16.81 -17.10 15.73
N LEU A 388 -16.86 -17.29 17.04
CA LEU A 388 -16.21 -18.40 17.74
C LEU A 388 -17.22 -19.54 17.97
N LEU A 389 -16.70 -20.74 18.21
CA LEU A 389 -17.51 -21.89 18.58
C LEU A 389 -17.38 -22.15 20.08
N GLU A 390 -18.47 -22.53 20.73
CA GLU A 390 -18.46 -23.04 22.09
C GLU A 390 -19.16 -24.40 22.16
N ASP A 391 -18.54 -25.36 22.82
CA ASP A 391 -19.17 -26.64 23.13
C ASP A 391 -20.14 -26.44 24.31
N PRO A 392 -21.46 -26.57 24.10
CA PRO A 392 -22.44 -26.33 25.16
C PRO A 392 -22.34 -27.32 26.32
N LYS A 393 -21.69 -28.48 26.14
CA LYS A 393 -21.55 -29.51 27.18
C LYS A 393 -20.41 -29.19 28.14
N THR A 394 -19.34 -28.61 27.62
CA THR A 394 -18.12 -28.34 28.39
C THR A 394 -17.93 -26.85 28.70
N GLY A 395 -18.63 -25.96 27.98
CA GLY A 395 -18.40 -24.52 27.99
C GLY A 395 -17.05 -24.13 27.38
N ALA A 396 -16.35 -25.07 26.74
CA ALA A 396 -15.07 -24.82 26.11
C ALA A 396 -15.27 -24.06 24.80
N ARG A 397 -14.59 -22.92 24.65
CA ARG A 397 -14.57 -22.14 23.42
C ARG A 397 -13.39 -22.54 22.56
N THR A 398 -13.51 -22.33 21.25
CA THR A 398 -12.32 -22.18 20.40
C THR A 398 -11.41 -21.13 21.05
N ASP A 399 -10.14 -21.49 21.29
CA ASP A 399 -9.15 -20.58 21.82
C ASP A 399 -8.71 -19.58 20.73
N PHE A 400 -7.76 -18.70 21.02
CA PHE A 400 -7.19 -17.75 20.06
C PHE A 400 -6.50 -18.38 18.84
N ARG A 401 -6.57 -19.72 18.67
CA ARG A 401 -6.01 -20.40 17.50
C ARG A 401 -7.02 -20.60 16.38
N SER A 402 -8.32 -20.44 16.63
CA SER A 402 -9.31 -20.72 15.61
C SER A 402 -10.59 -19.89 15.78
N TYR A 403 -11.25 -19.64 14.65
CA TYR A 403 -12.56 -19.02 14.57
C TYR A 403 -13.36 -19.69 13.45
N LEU A 404 -14.69 -19.62 13.53
CA LEU A 404 -15.58 -20.07 12.46
C LEU A 404 -15.57 -19.06 11.31
N ALA A 405 -15.76 -17.78 11.62
CA ALA A 405 -15.81 -16.69 10.67
C ALA A 405 -15.20 -15.42 11.26
N VAL A 406 -14.78 -14.52 10.37
CA VAL A 406 -14.31 -13.19 10.71
C VAL A 406 -14.93 -12.19 9.74
N ALA A 407 -15.35 -11.04 10.24
CA ALA A 407 -15.78 -9.92 9.43
C ALA A 407 -15.09 -8.65 9.90
N VAL A 408 -14.54 -7.92 8.94
CA VAL A 408 -13.75 -6.71 9.10
C VAL A 408 -14.24 -5.65 8.11
N PRO A 409 -13.82 -4.38 8.24
CA PRO A 409 -14.26 -3.34 7.33
C PRO A 409 -13.85 -3.67 5.89
N GLY A 410 -14.83 -3.84 5.00
CA GLY A 410 -14.58 -4.15 3.58
C GLY A 410 -14.49 -5.64 3.24
N ASP A 411 -14.49 -6.54 4.23
CA ASP A 411 -14.52 -7.99 4.01
C ASP A 411 -15.38 -8.68 5.08
N THR A 412 -16.53 -9.21 4.66
CA THR A 412 -17.59 -9.68 5.58
C THR A 412 -18.09 -11.08 5.27
N SER A 413 -17.63 -11.67 4.17
CA SER A 413 -18.10 -12.97 3.71
C SER A 413 -16.96 -13.82 3.19
N THR A 414 -17.13 -15.13 3.33
CA THR A 414 -16.22 -16.13 2.79
C THR A 414 -17.05 -17.17 2.08
N THR A 415 -16.74 -17.42 0.81
CA THR A 415 -17.33 -18.48 0.01
C THR A 415 -16.22 -19.43 -0.40
N TYR A 416 -16.32 -20.69 0.02
CA TYR A 416 -15.37 -21.71 -0.35
C TYR A 416 -15.70 -22.27 -1.75
N PRO A 417 -14.74 -22.84 -2.49
CA PRO A 417 -14.99 -23.52 -3.76
C PRO A 417 -15.83 -24.79 -3.59
N GLU A 418 -16.47 -25.25 -4.66
CA GLU A 418 -17.20 -26.52 -4.66
C GLU A 418 -16.30 -27.68 -4.16
N GLY A 419 -16.84 -28.50 -3.24
CA GLY A 419 -16.11 -29.60 -2.62
C GLY A 419 -15.29 -29.22 -1.38
N TYR A 420 -15.22 -27.94 -1.02
CA TYR A 420 -14.64 -27.45 0.23
C TYR A 420 -15.77 -27.11 1.20
N GLY A 421 -15.55 -27.32 2.49
CA GLY A 421 -16.47 -26.79 3.50
C GLY A 421 -15.85 -26.67 4.87
N LYS A 422 -16.31 -25.69 5.64
CA LYS A 422 -15.89 -25.48 7.02
C LYS A 422 -16.84 -26.15 7.99
N ARG A 423 -16.32 -26.91 8.94
CA ARG A 423 -17.15 -27.72 9.85
C ARG A 423 -17.78 -26.86 10.95
N LEU A 424 -19.10 -26.98 11.10
CA LEU A 424 -19.87 -26.54 12.26
C LEU A 424 -20.31 -27.79 13.05
N PRO A 425 -19.69 -28.07 14.21
CA PRO A 425 -20.03 -29.26 14.99
C PRO A 425 -21.47 -29.27 15.50
N ALA A 426 -22.04 -30.47 15.61
CA ALA A 426 -23.39 -30.69 16.15
C ALA A 426 -23.57 -30.01 17.52
N GLY A 427 -24.62 -29.20 17.64
CA GLY A 427 -25.01 -28.51 18.86
C GLY A 427 -24.07 -27.39 19.33
N ALA A 428 -23.02 -27.01 18.58
CA ALA A 428 -22.14 -25.92 18.98
C ALA A 428 -22.92 -24.59 19.13
N ASN A 429 -22.60 -23.79 20.15
CA ASN A 429 -23.06 -22.40 20.23
C ASN A 429 -22.14 -21.52 19.40
N LEU A 430 -22.70 -20.45 18.83
CA LEU A 430 -21.90 -19.39 18.21
C LEU A 430 -21.69 -18.27 19.22
N VAL A 431 -20.45 -17.79 19.31
CA VAL A 431 -20.09 -16.65 20.14
C VAL A 431 -19.57 -15.53 19.25
N PHE A 432 -20.33 -14.45 19.16
CA PHE A 432 -19.91 -13.20 18.52
C PHE A 432 -18.98 -12.46 19.48
N GLN A 433 -17.70 -12.39 19.15
CA GLN A 433 -16.76 -11.47 19.77
C GLN A 433 -16.68 -10.21 18.90
N ILE A 434 -17.04 -9.05 19.46
CA ILE A 434 -17.17 -7.80 18.69
C ILE A 434 -16.30 -6.72 19.32
N HIS A 435 -15.53 -6.05 18.47
CA HIS A 435 -14.83 -4.81 18.79
C HIS A 435 -15.61 -3.61 18.22
N TYR A 436 -15.99 -2.68 19.10
CA TYR A 436 -16.72 -1.47 18.72
C TYR A 436 -15.84 -0.23 18.82
N THR A 437 -15.95 0.66 17.82
CA THR A 437 -15.29 1.97 17.78
C THR A 437 -16.36 3.07 17.80
N PRO A 438 -16.64 3.71 18.96
CA PRO A 438 -17.55 4.84 19.03
C PRO A 438 -17.20 5.97 18.06
N ASN A 439 -18.20 6.50 17.37
CA ASN A 439 -18.01 7.47 16.27
C ASN A 439 -18.71 8.83 16.50
N GLY A 440 -19.03 9.16 17.76
CA GLY A 440 -19.76 10.38 18.13
C GLY A 440 -21.28 10.23 18.10
N LYS A 441 -21.82 9.11 17.62
CA LYS A 441 -23.25 8.82 17.60
C LYS A 441 -23.56 7.60 18.45
N GLN A 442 -24.64 7.67 19.23
CA GLN A 442 -25.19 6.48 19.88
C GLN A 442 -25.77 5.55 18.81
N ARG A 443 -25.51 4.26 18.96
CA ARG A 443 -25.96 3.19 18.06
C ARG A 443 -26.49 2.03 18.87
N PHE A 444 -27.34 1.23 18.22
CA PHE A 444 -27.71 -0.08 18.71
C PHE A 444 -27.28 -1.10 17.67
N ASP A 445 -26.54 -2.11 18.12
CA ASP A 445 -26.03 -3.16 17.26
C ASP A 445 -26.71 -4.50 17.57
N ARG A 446 -27.19 -5.15 16.52
CA ARG A 446 -27.65 -6.53 16.55
C ARG A 446 -27.10 -7.20 15.30
N SER A 447 -25.81 -7.52 15.36
CA SER A 447 -25.11 -8.22 14.31
C SER A 447 -25.66 -9.64 14.10
N SER A 448 -25.52 -10.14 12.88
CA SER A 448 -26.04 -11.45 12.46
C SER A 448 -25.00 -12.19 11.62
N VAL A 449 -25.06 -13.52 11.60
CA VAL A 449 -24.29 -14.38 10.71
C VAL A 449 -25.24 -15.27 9.92
N ALA A 450 -25.00 -15.38 8.63
CA ALA A 450 -25.75 -16.25 7.72
C ALA A 450 -24.83 -17.30 7.12
N MET A 451 -25.38 -18.48 6.83
CA MET A 451 -24.62 -19.60 6.31
C MET A 451 -25.40 -20.28 5.18
N ILE A 452 -24.66 -20.73 4.17
CA ILE A 452 -25.10 -21.71 3.17
C ILE A 452 -24.30 -22.98 3.41
N PHE A 453 -24.99 -24.10 3.51
CA PHE A 453 -24.38 -25.41 3.74
C PHE A 453 -24.05 -26.12 2.42
N CYS A 454 -23.07 -27.01 2.46
CA CYS A 454 -22.80 -27.93 1.36
C CYS A 454 -23.98 -28.90 1.18
N ASP A 455 -24.44 -29.11 -0.06
CA ASP A 455 -25.51 -30.06 -0.39
C ASP A 455 -25.14 -31.51 -0.01
N GLU A 456 -23.86 -31.84 -0.16
CA GLU A 456 -23.26 -33.12 0.22
C GLU A 456 -22.09 -32.89 1.19
N THR A 457 -21.60 -33.96 1.82
CA THR A 457 -20.37 -33.86 2.60
C THR A 457 -19.23 -33.43 1.68
N PRO A 458 -18.50 -32.34 1.97
CA PRO A 458 -17.43 -31.88 1.11
C PRO A 458 -16.29 -32.91 1.07
N LEU A 459 -15.44 -32.79 0.06
CA LEU A 459 -14.22 -33.60 -0.04
C LEU A 459 -13.15 -33.08 0.92
N LEU A 460 -13.08 -31.75 1.08
CA LEU A 460 -12.05 -31.05 1.83
C LEU A 460 -12.69 -30.25 2.98
N GLU A 461 -12.21 -30.49 4.20
CA GLU A 461 -12.48 -29.62 5.35
C GLU A 461 -11.53 -28.44 5.32
N VAL A 462 -12.08 -27.23 5.43
CA VAL A 462 -11.32 -26.01 5.70
C VAL A 462 -11.11 -25.85 7.20
N VAL A 463 -9.86 -25.71 7.60
CA VAL A 463 -9.43 -25.57 9.00
C VAL A 463 -8.68 -24.25 9.16
N THR A 464 -9.10 -23.45 10.13
CA THR A 464 -8.34 -22.28 10.59
C THR A 464 -7.48 -22.70 11.77
N ASP A 465 -6.18 -22.43 11.69
CA ASP A 465 -5.22 -22.60 12.78
C ASP A 465 -4.38 -21.33 12.93
N ALA A 466 -3.57 -21.24 13.99
CA ALA A 466 -2.78 -20.05 14.27
C ALA A 466 -1.41 -20.32 14.87
N ILE A 467 -0.46 -19.47 14.49
CA ILE A 467 0.87 -19.39 15.06
C ILE A 467 0.93 -18.18 15.98
N LEU A 468 0.97 -18.43 17.30
CA LEU A 468 0.90 -17.36 18.30
C LEU A 468 2.00 -17.42 19.36
N ASN A 469 2.33 -16.26 19.92
CA ASN A 469 3.27 -16.12 21.03
C ASN A 469 2.68 -15.22 22.12
N GLN A 470 2.31 -15.79 23.26
CA GLN A 470 1.71 -15.05 24.38
C GLN A 470 2.74 -14.62 25.44
N LYS A 471 4.02 -14.91 25.22
CA LYS A 471 5.08 -14.74 26.23
C LYS A 471 5.91 -13.47 26.03
N PHE A 472 5.63 -12.68 24.99
CA PHE A 472 6.37 -11.45 24.75
C PHE A 472 6.07 -10.41 25.83
N LYS A 473 7.00 -9.48 26.00
CA LYS A 473 6.85 -8.32 26.87
C LYS A 473 7.57 -7.13 26.24
N ILE A 474 6.81 -6.20 25.68
CA ILE A 474 7.32 -5.05 24.95
C ILE A 474 7.74 -3.98 25.97
N PRO A 475 9.00 -3.50 25.95
CA PRO A 475 9.43 -2.45 26.84
C PRO A 475 8.82 -1.08 26.50
N PRO A 476 8.66 -0.19 27.49
CA PRO A 476 8.37 1.23 27.24
C PRO A 476 9.35 1.84 26.24
N GLY A 477 8.85 2.71 25.35
CA GLY A 477 9.67 3.44 24.39
C GLY A 477 10.28 2.61 23.25
N ALA A 478 9.95 1.33 23.12
CA ALA A 478 10.54 0.47 22.10
C ALA A 478 9.99 0.78 20.71
N GLU A 479 10.80 1.34 19.82
CA GLU A 479 10.38 1.76 18.46
C GLU A 479 10.15 0.60 17.49
N ASN A 480 10.74 -0.58 17.73
CA ASN A 480 10.70 -1.69 16.78
C ASN A 480 10.93 -3.05 17.46
N TYR A 481 10.07 -3.42 18.40
CA TYR A 481 10.22 -4.67 19.16
C TYR A 481 9.72 -5.87 18.35
N GLU A 482 10.63 -6.79 18.01
CA GLU A 482 10.31 -7.99 17.23
C GLU A 482 9.71 -9.10 18.12
N VAL A 483 8.65 -9.73 17.63
CA VAL A 483 8.14 -11.02 18.11
C VAL A 483 8.10 -11.98 16.93
N ARG A 484 8.50 -13.22 17.19
CA ARG A 484 8.45 -14.30 16.21
C ARG A 484 7.94 -15.60 16.83
N GLN A 485 7.41 -16.46 15.99
CA GLN A 485 7.01 -17.82 16.34
C GLN A 485 7.06 -18.73 15.12
N VAL A 486 7.24 -20.03 15.32
CA VAL A 486 7.29 -21.01 14.23
C VAL A 486 6.35 -22.19 14.47
N HIS A 487 5.67 -22.64 13.42
CA HIS A 487 4.94 -23.90 13.34
C HIS A 487 5.68 -24.85 12.38
N THR A 488 5.63 -26.17 12.64
CA THR A 488 6.21 -27.18 11.74
C THR A 488 5.13 -28.15 11.32
N PHE A 489 4.86 -28.23 10.03
CA PHE A 489 3.82 -29.11 9.49
C PHE A 489 4.22 -30.58 9.62
N ALA A 490 3.37 -31.37 10.27
CA ALA A 490 3.61 -32.80 10.50
C ALA A 490 3.35 -33.65 9.25
N GLU A 491 2.62 -33.10 8.30
CA GLU A 491 2.17 -33.68 7.04
C GLU A 491 2.26 -32.64 5.90
N GLU A 492 2.02 -33.07 4.67
CA GLU A 492 1.85 -32.13 3.57
C GLU A 492 0.55 -31.36 3.77
N THR A 493 0.58 -30.04 3.64
CA THR A 493 -0.53 -29.16 4.00
C THR A 493 -0.76 -28.14 2.89
N ALA A 494 -1.98 -28.05 2.39
CA ALA A 494 -2.39 -27.03 1.43
C ALA A 494 -2.97 -25.83 2.18
N VAL A 495 -2.22 -24.73 2.22
CA VAL A 495 -2.61 -23.46 2.83
C VAL A 495 -3.36 -22.61 1.80
N ILE A 496 -4.51 -22.07 2.16
CA ILE A 496 -5.40 -21.32 1.25
C ILE A 496 -5.52 -19.83 1.60
N ALA A 497 -5.23 -19.44 2.85
CA ALA A 497 -5.22 -18.04 3.24
C ALA A 497 -4.28 -17.78 4.41
N LEU A 498 -3.80 -16.54 4.53
CA LEU A 498 -3.02 -16.02 5.65
C LEU A 498 -3.75 -14.83 6.27
N PHE A 499 -3.71 -14.67 7.59
CA PHE A 499 -4.33 -13.52 8.26
C PHE A 499 -3.47 -13.08 9.46
N PRO A 500 -2.64 -12.03 9.31
CA PRO A 500 -1.90 -11.42 10.41
C PRO A 500 -2.80 -10.64 11.38
N HIS A 501 -2.58 -10.79 12.67
CA HIS A 501 -3.31 -10.06 13.70
C HIS A 501 -2.39 -9.60 14.85
N MET A 502 -2.46 -8.30 15.13
CA MET A 502 -1.83 -7.58 16.22
C MET A 502 -2.78 -6.47 16.71
N HIS A 503 -2.47 -5.77 17.81
CA HIS A 503 -3.23 -4.59 18.20
C HIS A 503 -2.57 -3.30 17.70
N THR A 504 -2.87 -2.19 18.38
CA THR A 504 -2.61 -0.82 17.94
C THR A 504 -1.13 -0.48 17.74
N ARG A 505 -0.20 -1.25 18.32
CA ARG A 505 1.25 -1.02 18.17
C ARG A 505 1.87 -1.85 17.06
N GLY A 506 1.14 -2.77 16.43
CA GLY A 506 1.65 -3.54 15.31
C GLY A 506 2.11 -2.64 14.15
N LYS A 507 3.31 -2.89 13.62
CA LYS A 507 3.92 -2.11 12.51
C LYS A 507 3.96 -2.88 11.20
N ASP A 508 4.33 -4.14 11.29
CA ASP A 508 4.51 -5.04 10.15
C ASP A 508 4.36 -6.49 10.58
N PHE A 509 4.04 -7.35 9.62
CA PHE A 509 3.87 -8.79 9.83
C PHE A 509 4.35 -9.57 8.61
N ARG A 510 5.06 -10.68 8.83
CA ARG A 510 5.65 -11.50 7.79
C ARG A 510 5.38 -12.98 8.02
N TYR A 511 5.14 -13.72 6.94
CA TYR A 511 5.07 -15.18 6.90
C TYR A 511 6.19 -15.72 6.03
N VAL A 512 7.00 -16.62 6.57
CA VAL A 512 8.15 -17.23 5.88
C VAL A 512 8.02 -18.74 5.94
N ALA A 513 8.01 -19.41 4.79
CA ALA A 513 8.11 -20.86 4.70
C ALA A 513 9.58 -21.26 4.62
N HIS A 514 10.05 -22.10 5.53
CA HIS A 514 11.35 -22.76 5.44
C HIS A 514 11.16 -24.22 5.08
N TYR A 515 11.63 -24.60 3.89
CA TYR A 515 11.44 -25.92 3.31
C TYR A 515 12.45 -26.95 3.87
N PRO A 516 12.11 -28.27 3.85
CA PRO A 516 13.00 -29.32 4.37
C PRO A 516 14.36 -29.45 3.66
N ASP A 517 14.47 -28.95 2.43
CA ASP A 517 15.70 -28.94 1.63
C ASP A 517 16.64 -27.77 1.98
N GLY A 518 16.18 -26.85 2.83
CA GLY A 518 16.92 -25.67 3.27
C GLY A 518 16.60 -24.39 2.49
N GLU A 519 15.72 -24.44 1.49
CA GLU A 519 15.22 -23.24 0.82
C GLU A 519 14.22 -22.48 1.72
N SER A 520 13.99 -21.20 1.44
CA SER A 520 13.00 -20.40 2.15
C SER A 520 12.36 -19.39 1.22
N GLU A 521 11.08 -19.12 1.47
CA GLU A 521 10.24 -18.24 0.66
C GLU A 521 9.36 -17.39 1.56
N ASP A 522 9.23 -16.11 1.22
CA ASP A 522 8.25 -15.24 1.84
C ASP A 522 6.88 -15.52 1.23
N LEU A 523 5.90 -15.83 2.07
CA LEU A 523 4.52 -16.05 1.64
C LEU A 523 3.69 -14.77 1.73
N LEU A 524 4.08 -13.85 2.62
CA LEU A 524 3.47 -12.53 2.80
C LEU A 524 4.41 -11.63 3.59
N PHE A 525 4.55 -10.38 3.16
CA PHE A 525 4.98 -9.26 4.00
C PHE A 525 3.88 -8.19 3.99
N SER A 526 3.44 -7.78 5.18
CA SER A 526 2.34 -6.83 5.38
C SER A 526 2.83 -5.62 6.15
N HIS A 527 2.64 -4.43 5.59
CA HIS A 527 2.79 -3.12 6.24
C HIS A 527 1.60 -2.89 7.18
N TYR A 528 1.56 -3.67 8.26
CA TYR A 528 0.39 -3.86 9.12
C TYR A 528 -0.23 -2.54 9.63
N ASP A 529 -1.54 -2.39 9.47
CA ASP A 529 -2.35 -1.33 10.07
C ASP A 529 -3.50 -1.96 10.86
N PHE A 530 -3.56 -1.69 12.16
CA PHE A 530 -4.61 -2.18 13.06
C PHE A 530 -6.03 -1.84 12.58
N ASN A 531 -6.20 -0.75 11.85
CA ASN A 531 -7.51 -0.35 11.33
C ASN A 531 -7.98 -1.26 10.18
N TRP A 532 -7.05 -1.94 9.50
CA TRP A 532 -7.28 -2.76 8.31
C TRP A 532 -6.69 -4.16 8.51
N GLN A 533 -7.48 -5.03 9.12
CA GLN A 533 -7.09 -6.40 9.47
C GLN A 533 -7.77 -7.38 8.53
N GLU A 534 -7.10 -7.74 7.43
CA GLU A 534 -7.70 -8.56 6.39
C GLU A 534 -6.99 -9.90 6.22
N ALA A 535 -7.73 -10.86 5.65
CA ALA A 535 -7.16 -12.11 5.18
C ALA A 535 -6.56 -11.92 3.78
N TYR A 536 -5.54 -12.72 3.46
CA TYR A 536 -4.88 -12.77 2.17
C TYR A 536 -5.13 -14.16 1.56
N VAL A 537 -6.03 -14.25 0.58
CA VAL A 537 -6.54 -15.51 0.06
C VAL A 537 -5.81 -15.88 -1.24
N PHE A 538 -5.08 -16.99 -1.25
CA PHE A 538 -4.31 -17.41 -2.41
C PHE A 538 -5.22 -17.77 -3.61
N GLY A 539 -4.76 -17.47 -4.83
CA GLY A 539 -5.42 -17.92 -6.07
C GLY A 539 -5.46 -19.44 -6.21
N ASP A 540 -4.32 -20.07 -5.97
CA ASP A 540 -4.17 -21.53 -5.89
C ASP A 540 -3.67 -21.90 -4.48
N PRO A 541 -4.13 -23.02 -3.88
CA PRO A 541 -3.62 -23.46 -2.60
C PRO A 541 -2.09 -23.62 -2.60
N MET A 542 -1.43 -23.04 -1.61
CA MET A 542 0.01 -23.18 -1.39
C MET A 542 0.29 -24.53 -0.72
N VAL A 543 0.83 -25.48 -1.48
CA VAL A 543 1.14 -26.83 -0.98
C VAL A 543 2.50 -26.84 -0.29
N LEU A 544 2.49 -26.94 1.04
CA LEU A 544 3.68 -26.99 1.87
C LEU A 544 4.04 -28.46 2.19
N PRO A 545 5.25 -28.92 1.82
CA PRO A 545 5.70 -30.28 2.12
C PRO A 545 5.73 -30.56 3.62
N ARG A 546 5.58 -31.83 3.99
CA ARG A 546 5.83 -32.30 5.35
C ARG A 546 7.20 -31.83 5.87
N GLY A 547 7.21 -31.28 7.09
CA GLY A 547 8.42 -30.78 7.74
C GLY A 547 8.75 -29.33 7.39
N THR A 548 7.98 -28.69 6.51
CA THR A 548 8.06 -27.24 6.29
C THR A 548 7.80 -26.51 7.60
N ARG A 549 8.61 -25.49 7.88
CA ARG A 549 8.47 -24.63 9.05
C ARG A 549 7.91 -23.29 8.60
N LEU A 550 6.70 -22.95 9.02
CA LEU A 550 6.10 -21.64 8.79
C LEU A 550 6.46 -20.73 9.97
N GLU A 551 7.34 -19.76 9.74
CA GLU A 551 7.72 -18.73 10.69
C GLU A 551 6.84 -17.49 10.47
N VAL A 552 6.31 -16.94 11.57
CA VAL A 552 5.66 -15.64 11.59
C VAL A 552 6.50 -14.66 12.39
N ILE A 553 6.64 -13.45 11.87
CA ILE A 553 7.46 -12.38 12.45
C ILE A 553 6.63 -11.11 12.42
N GLY A 554 6.62 -10.33 13.49
CA GLY A 554 6.02 -9.01 13.49
C GLY A 554 6.70 -8.07 14.47
N HIS A 555 6.55 -6.78 14.22
CA HIS A 555 7.18 -5.73 15.02
C HIS A 555 6.14 -4.83 15.67
N PHE A 556 6.45 -4.38 16.89
CA PHE A 556 5.64 -3.45 17.64
C PHE A 556 6.37 -2.12 17.88
N ASP A 557 5.65 -1.01 17.71
CA ASP A 557 6.10 0.34 18.07
C ASP A 557 5.42 0.81 19.35
N ASN A 558 6.12 0.65 20.48
CA ASN A 558 5.74 1.19 21.78
C ASN A 558 6.45 2.53 22.09
N SER A 559 6.94 3.25 21.07
CA SER A 559 7.51 4.59 21.24
C SER A 559 6.44 5.67 21.37
N ALA A 560 6.85 6.86 21.81
CA ALA A 560 5.98 8.03 21.86
C ALA A 560 5.69 8.64 20.48
N ASP A 561 6.43 8.24 19.45
CA ASP A 561 6.25 8.74 18.07
C ASP A 561 5.19 7.94 17.30
N ASN A 562 4.79 6.76 17.79
CA ASN A 562 3.66 6.01 17.22
C ASN A 562 2.33 6.69 17.59
N PRO A 563 1.59 7.28 16.63
CA PRO A 563 0.33 7.96 16.91
C PRO A 563 -0.79 7.02 17.38
N ASN A 564 -0.65 5.71 17.15
CA ASN A 564 -1.61 4.70 17.59
C ASN A 564 -1.28 4.16 19.00
N ASN A 565 -0.15 4.55 19.60
CA ASN A 565 0.25 4.05 20.92
C ASN A 565 -0.52 4.78 22.04
N PRO A 566 -1.38 4.08 22.80
CA PRO A 566 -2.16 4.70 23.87
C PRO A 566 -1.34 5.04 25.12
N ASP A 567 -0.20 4.37 25.34
CA ASP A 567 0.67 4.61 26.50
C ASP A 567 2.10 4.11 26.19
N PRO A 568 3.04 5.00 25.82
CA PRO A 568 4.43 4.65 25.52
C PRO A 568 5.29 4.35 26.75
N GLU A 569 4.82 4.69 27.95
CA GLU A 569 5.56 4.50 29.20
C GLU A 569 5.25 3.13 29.86
N ALA A 570 4.24 2.42 29.36
CA ALA A 570 3.83 1.13 29.87
C ALA A 570 4.65 -0.03 29.30
N TRP A 571 4.87 -1.05 30.14
CA TRP A 571 5.21 -2.38 29.65
C TRP A 571 3.97 -3.03 29.08
N VAL A 572 4.08 -3.58 27.87
CA VAL A 572 2.94 -4.19 27.16
C VAL A 572 3.12 -5.69 27.07
N THR A 573 2.03 -6.44 27.28
CA THR A 573 1.99 -7.91 27.25
C THR A 573 0.79 -8.37 26.43
N TRP A 574 0.71 -9.69 26.22
CA TRP A 574 -0.49 -10.31 25.66
C TRP A 574 -1.76 -9.92 26.44
N GLY A 575 -2.83 -9.57 25.74
CA GLY A 575 -4.14 -9.37 26.32
C GLY A 575 -5.22 -9.13 25.26
N ASP A 576 -6.48 -9.11 25.68
CA ASP A 576 -7.65 -9.01 24.78
C ASP A 576 -7.94 -7.57 24.38
N GLN A 577 -7.55 -6.59 25.19
CA GLN A 577 -7.88 -5.20 24.92
C GLN A 577 -6.94 -4.59 23.89
N THR A 578 -7.44 -3.66 23.09
CA THR A 578 -6.68 -3.00 22.00
C THR A 578 -5.48 -2.18 22.46
N PHE A 579 -5.45 -1.80 23.74
CA PHE A 579 -4.30 -1.14 24.39
C PHE A 579 -3.30 -2.13 25.01
N GLU A 580 -3.68 -3.40 25.17
CA GLU A 580 -2.76 -4.53 25.33
C GLU A 580 -2.27 -4.97 23.94
N GLU A 581 -1.65 -6.14 23.79
CA GLU A 581 -1.23 -6.62 22.47
C GLU A 581 -1.58 -8.08 22.20
N MET A 582 -1.62 -8.43 20.93
CA MET A 582 -1.66 -9.80 20.44
C MET A 582 -0.58 -10.00 19.38
N PHE A 583 -0.15 -11.25 19.22
CA PHE A 583 0.71 -11.65 18.13
C PHE A 583 0.23 -12.99 17.59
N ILE A 584 -0.55 -12.94 16.52
CA ILE A 584 -1.19 -14.10 15.93
C ILE A 584 -1.02 -14.08 14.42
N GLY A 585 -0.41 -15.13 13.88
CA GLY A 585 -0.46 -15.41 12.46
C GLY A 585 -1.46 -16.52 12.18
N TYR A 586 -2.69 -16.18 11.82
CA TYR A 586 -3.69 -17.14 11.41
C TYR A 586 -3.40 -17.64 9.99
N PHE A 587 -3.77 -18.88 9.72
CA PHE A 587 -3.78 -19.43 8.37
C PHE A 587 -4.92 -20.42 8.22
N ASP A 588 -5.53 -20.42 7.04
CA ASP A 588 -6.51 -21.43 6.65
C ASP A 588 -5.80 -22.48 5.80
N TRP A 589 -6.11 -23.75 6.05
CA TRP A 589 -5.60 -24.89 5.29
C TRP A 589 -6.69 -25.92 5.07
N VAL A 590 -6.43 -26.88 4.18
CA VAL A 590 -7.40 -27.92 3.84
C VAL A 590 -6.88 -29.34 4.06
N ARG A 591 -7.81 -30.22 4.44
CA ARG A 591 -7.57 -31.66 4.58
C ARG A 591 -8.73 -32.47 4.03
N PHE A 592 -8.46 -33.72 3.64
CA PHE A 592 -9.53 -34.65 3.27
C PHE A 592 -10.39 -35.00 4.49
N ILE A 593 -11.69 -35.10 4.25
CA ILE A 593 -12.64 -35.64 5.24
C ILE A 593 -12.56 -37.18 5.16
N GLU A 594 -12.23 -37.81 6.30
CA GLU A 594 -12.08 -39.28 6.43
C GLU A 594 -13.42 -40.04 6.47
#